data_AF-A0A947KV33-F1
#
_entry.id   AF-A0A947KV33-F1
#
_cell.length_a   1.000
_cell.length_b   1.000
_cell.length_c   1.000
_cell.angle_alpha   90.00
_cell.angle_beta   90.00
_cell.angle_gamma   90.00
#
_symmetry.space_group_name_H-M   'P 1'
#
loop_
_entity.id
_entity.type
_entity.pdbx_description
1 polymer ?
#
loop_
_entity_poly.entity_id
_entity_poly.type
_entity_poly.pdbx_seq_one_letter_code
_entity_poly.pdbx_strand_id
1 'polypeptide(L)'
;MKRLVLVAYPKEGQEKQRVLRLLPHNISCYDFGLTGMEVDRIDDDHIVYKSKERLRIIDFGDKVQIESQESAYFLHICSFLNDFKIKYELIHVYDNHFRENCLSINDENFEDIFDTCYDDAFSYFGDKPEHDTNISPFS
;
A
#
# COMPACT_ATOMS: atom_id res chain seq x y z
N MET A 1 -16.68 -3.11 2.61
CA MET A 1 -15.74 -2.26 1.84
C MET A 1 -14.70 -3.17 1.19
N LYS A 2 -14.48 -3.05 -0.13
CA LYS A 2 -13.50 -3.89 -0.85
C LYS A 2 -12.08 -3.51 -0.44
N ARG A 3 -11.14 -4.46 -0.48
CA ARG A 3 -9.72 -4.27 -0.19
C ARG A 3 -8.88 -4.87 -1.31
N LEU A 4 -7.83 -4.17 -1.70
CA LEU A 4 -6.71 -4.70 -2.46
C LEU A 4 -5.84 -5.51 -1.52
N VAL A 5 -5.36 -6.66 -1.97
CA VAL A 5 -4.58 -7.58 -1.14
C VAL A 5 -3.38 -8.09 -1.91
N LEU A 6 -2.22 -7.99 -1.29
CA LEU A 6 -0.98 -8.64 -1.73
C LEU A 6 -0.34 -9.41 -0.58
N VAL A 7 0.50 -10.37 -0.93
CA VAL A 7 1.29 -11.17 0.01
C VAL A 7 2.76 -11.06 -0.38
N ALA A 8 3.56 -10.46 0.49
CA ALA A 8 5.01 -10.39 0.36
C ALA A 8 5.68 -11.58 1.04
N TYR A 9 6.76 -12.07 0.44
CA TYR A 9 7.59 -13.17 0.91
C TYR A 9 9.02 -12.67 1.19
N PRO A 10 9.22 -11.78 2.17
CA PRO A 10 10.55 -11.29 2.51
C PRO A 10 11.39 -12.40 3.12
N LYS A 11 12.69 -12.44 2.81
CA LYS A 11 13.64 -13.28 3.55
C LYS A 11 13.76 -12.81 5.00
N GLU A 12 14.05 -13.76 5.88
CA GLU A 12 14.35 -13.48 7.28
C GLU A 12 15.48 -12.43 7.43
N GLY A 13 15.44 -11.68 8.54
CA GLY A 13 16.39 -10.59 8.78
C GLY A 13 16.01 -9.29 8.05
N GLN A 14 16.90 -8.79 7.18
CA GLN A 14 16.80 -7.42 6.67
C GLN A 14 15.56 -7.15 5.81
N GLU A 15 15.16 -8.07 4.94
CA GLU A 15 13.97 -7.87 4.08
C GLU A 15 12.70 -7.81 4.93
N LYS A 16 12.55 -8.71 5.90
CA LYS A 16 11.42 -8.69 6.83
C LYS A 16 11.37 -7.41 7.67
N GLN A 17 12.53 -6.93 8.13
CA GLN A 17 12.62 -5.63 8.82
C GLN A 17 12.23 -4.45 7.91
N ARG A 18 12.57 -4.48 6.62
CA ARG A 18 12.14 -3.44 5.67
C ARG A 18 10.61 -3.43 5.52
N VAL A 19 9.98 -4.59 5.34
CA VAL A 19 8.51 -4.65 5.19
C VAL A 19 7.78 -4.27 6.48
N LEU A 20 8.24 -4.72 7.64
CA LEU A 20 7.50 -4.50 8.89
C LEU A 20 7.80 -3.15 9.55
N ARG A 21 9.02 -2.61 9.38
CA ARG A 21 9.44 -1.37 10.04
C ARG A 21 9.60 -0.19 9.09
N LEU A 22 10.13 -0.41 7.89
CA LEU A 22 10.46 0.70 6.99
C LEU A 22 9.27 1.10 6.11
N LEU A 23 8.57 0.12 5.54
CA LEU A 23 7.41 0.35 4.67
C LEU A 23 6.34 1.24 5.34
N PRO A 24 5.89 1.02 6.59
CA PRO A 24 4.93 1.90 7.27
C PRO A 24 5.31 3.38 7.29
N HIS A 25 6.62 3.69 7.33
CA HIS A 25 7.14 5.05 7.38
C HIS A 25 7.43 5.65 5.99
N ASN A 26 7.50 4.80 4.95
CA ASN A 26 7.77 5.24 3.57
C ASN A 26 6.51 5.28 2.70
N ILE A 27 5.37 4.82 3.20
CA ILE A 27 4.09 5.09 2.58
C ILE A 27 3.72 6.56 2.88
N SER A 28 4.27 7.46 2.08
CA SER A 28 3.94 8.89 2.06
C SER A 28 2.95 9.10 0.92
N CYS A 29 1.65 9.09 1.21
CA CYS A 29 0.70 9.65 0.24
C CYS A 29 0.67 11.17 0.43
N TYR A 30 1.09 11.88 -0.61
CA TYR A 30 1.20 13.33 -0.69
C TYR A 30 -0.09 14.08 -0.28
N ASP A 31 -1.26 13.43 -0.25
CA ASP A 31 -2.54 14.09 0.08
C ASP A 31 -3.37 13.45 1.22
N PHE A 32 -2.98 12.30 1.78
CA PHE A 32 -3.92 11.51 2.59
C PHE A 32 -3.50 11.15 4.03
N GLY A 33 -2.42 11.74 4.55
CA GLY A 33 -2.11 11.75 5.99
C GLY A 33 -2.31 10.39 6.68
N LEU A 34 -1.39 9.44 6.47
CA LEU A 34 -1.29 8.26 7.33
C LEU A 34 -0.91 8.72 8.74
N THR A 35 -1.91 9.06 9.55
CA THR A 35 -1.71 9.48 10.94
C THR A 35 -1.51 8.24 11.80
N GLY A 36 -0.27 7.78 11.91
CA GLY A 36 0.13 6.71 12.83
C GLY A 36 -0.38 5.31 12.43
N MET A 37 0.48 4.32 12.61
CA MET A 37 0.09 2.91 12.55
C MET A 37 -0.13 2.45 13.99
N GLU A 38 -1.33 1.97 14.29
CA GLU A 38 -1.65 1.26 15.52
C GLU A 38 -1.16 -0.19 15.40
N VAL A 39 -0.62 -0.74 16.49
CA VAL A 39 -0.14 -2.12 16.53
C VAL A 39 -1.08 -2.93 17.40
N ASP A 40 -1.75 -3.90 16.79
CA ASP A 40 -2.54 -4.91 17.47
C ASP A 40 -1.84 -6.27 17.36
N ARG A 41 -1.87 -7.06 18.44
CA ARG A 41 -1.54 -8.49 18.39
C ARG A 41 -2.83 -9.28 18.23
N ILE A 42 -2.92 -10.11 17.20
CA ILE A 42 -4.06 -11.02 17.02
C ILE A 42 -3.89 -12.25 17.92
N ASP A 43 -2.68 -12.80 17.99
CA ASP A 43 -2.28 -13.91 18.85
C ASP A 43 -0.76 -13.86 19.11
N ASP A 44 -0.16 -14.94 19.65
CA ASP A 44 1.26 -15.00 19.97
C ASP A 44 2.19 -14.91 18.74
N ASP A 45 1.68 -15.21 17.54
CA ASP A 45 2.47 -15.34 16.31
C ASP A 45 2.14 -14.25 15.26
N HIS A 46 1.01 -13.55 15.38
CA HIS A 46 0.54 -12.59 14.39
C HIS A 46 0.49 -11.14 14.90
N ILE A 47 1.22 -10.25 14.22
CA ILE A 47 1.22 -8.81 14.46
C ILE A 47 0.51 -8.09 13.33
N VAL A 48 -0.43 -7.21 13.68
CA VAL A 48 -1.13 -6.33 12.74
C VAL A 48 -0.74 -4.89 12.98
N TYR A 49 -0.24 -4.25 11.94
CA TYR A 49 -0.09 -2.80 11.88
C TYR A 49 -1.24 -2.25 11.06
N LYS A 50 -2.05 -1.35 11.65
CA LYS A 50 -3.24 -0.78 10.99
C LYS A 50 -3.23 0.75 11.07
N SER A 51 -3.72 1.42 10.03
CA SER A 51 -3.96 2.87 10.09
C SER A 51 -5.39 3.20 9.72
N LYS A 52 -6.17 3.75 10.68
CA LYS A 52 -7.57 4.23 10.52
C LYS A 52 -8.44 3.38 9.56
N GLU A 53 -8.29 2.06 9.63
CA GLU A 53 -8.92 1.05 8.75
C GLU A 53 -8.47 1.00 7.27
N ARG A 54 -7.70 1.96 6.77
CA ARG A 54 -7.33 2.11 5.35
C ARG A 54 -6.23 1.15 4.91
N LEU A 55 -5.26 0.91 5.78
CA LEU A 55 -4.11 0.03 5.54
C LEU A 55 -3.97 -1.00 6.67
N ARG A 56 -3.63 -2.24 6.32
CA ARG A 56 -3.27 -3.31 7.25
C ARG A 56 -2.02 -4.04 6.74
N ILE A 57 -1.06 -4.25 7.62
CA ILE A 57 0.13 -5.09 7.40
C ILE A 57 0.10 -6.19 8.45
N ILE A 58 0.06 -7.45 8.03
CA ILE A 58 -0.15 -8.62 8.88
C ILE A 58 1.04 -9.54 8.72
N ASP A 59 1.81 -9.73 9.80
CA ASP A 59 2.92 -10.69 9.85
C ASP A 59 2.40 -12.10 10.16
N PHE A 60 2.69 -13.06 9.28
CA PHE A 60 2.41 -14.49 9.45
C PHE A 60 3.66 -15.33 9.74
N GLY A 61 4.79 -14.69 10.04
CA GLY A 61 6.07 -15.37 10.23
C GLY A 61 6.81 -15.54 8.90
N ASP A 62 6.33 -16.43 8.03
CA ASP A 62 6.98 -16.73 6.74
C ASP A 62 6.63 -15.75 5.61
N LYS A 63 5.57 -14.96 5.79
CA LYS A 63 5.04 -14.01 4.82
C LYS A 63 4.38 -12.82 5.50
N VAL A 64 4.19 -11.75 4.74
CA VAL A 64 3.48 -10.54 5.19
C VAL A 64 2.33 -10.25 4.24
N GLN A 65 1.10 -10.27 4.75
CA GLN A 65 -0.08 -9.86 3.99
C GLN A 65 -0.30 -8.37 4.16
N ILE A 66 -0.58 -7.68 3.06
CA ILE A 66 -0.84 -6.25 3.06
C ILE A 66 -2.18 -5.99 2.40
N GLU A 67 -3.07 -5.31 3.11
CA GLU A 67 -4.41 -4.96 2.65
C GLU A 67 -4.58 -3.45 2.62
N SER A 68 -5.01 -2.93 1.47
CA SER A 68 -5.30 -1.51 1.30
C SER A 68 -6.72 -1.30 0.80
N GLN A 69 -7.38 -0.25 1.29
CA GLN A 69 -8.63 0.25 0.72
C GLN A 69 -8.42 1.27 -0.39
N GLU A 70 -7.17 1.68 -0.61
CA GLU A 70 -6.81 2.67 -1.63
C GLU A 70 -5.75 2.16 -2.57
N SER A 71 -5.97 2.42 -3.86
CA SER A 71 -5.01 2.18 -4.93
C SER A 71 -3.70 2.94 -4.68
N ALA A 72 -3.77 4.19 -4.21
CA ALA A 72 -2.60 5.02 -3.90
C ALA A 72 -1.63 4.34 -2.93
N TYR A 73 -2.09 3.96 -1.74
CA TYR A 73 -1.27 3.22 -0.79
C TYR A 73 -0.76 1.90 -1.37
N PHE A 74 -1.62 1.19 -2.11
CA PHE A 74 -1.27 -0.09 -2.70
C PHE A 74 -0.14 0.01 -3.73
N LEU A 75 -0.17 1.04 -4.59
CA LEU A 75 0.88 1.35 -5.55
C LEU A 75 2.20 1.72 -4.86
N HIS A 76 2.17 2.54 -3.80
CA HIS A 76 3.38 2.83 -3.00
C HIS A 76 3.99 1.56 -2.41
N ILE A 77 3.15 0.65 -1.91
CA ILE A 77 3.61 -0.64 -1.40
C ILE A 77 4.25 -1.46 -2.51
N CYS A 78 3.62 -1.55 -3.68
CA CYS A 78 4.19 -2.25 -4.84
C CYS A 78 5.54 -1.65 -5.26
N SER A 79 5.63 -0.32 -5.35
CA SER A 79 6.88 0.40 -5.68
C SER A 79 7.99 0.04 -4.70
N PHE A 80 7.71 0.16 -3.40
CA PHE A 80 8.65 -0.20 -2.34
C PHE A 80 9.14 -1.64 -2.47
N LEU A 81 8.21 -2.59 -2.69
CA LEU A 81 8.57 -4.00 -2.82
C LEU A 81 9.43 -4.24 -4.07
N ASN A 82 9.13 -3.57 -5.18
CA ASN A 82 9.89 -3.65 -6.43
C ASN A 82 11.30 -3.07 -6.29
N ASP A 83 11.44 -1.90 -5.65
CA ASP A 83 12.73 -1.22 -5.41
C ASP A 83 13.66 -2.09 -4.55
N PHE A 84 13.12 -2.74 -3.53
CA PHE A 84 13.86 -3.66 -2.68
C PHE A 84 13.94 -5.09 -3.21
N LYS A 85 13.36 -5.37 -4.39
CA LYS A 85 13.31 -6.69 -5.04
C LYS A 85 12.75 -7.79 -4.13
N ILE A 86 11.76 -7.43 -3.32
CA ILE A 86 11.06 -8.36 -2.43
C ILE A 86 10.00 -9.08 -3.26
N LYS A 87 9.98 -10.42 -3.20
CA LYS A 87 8.98 -11.21 -3.92
C LYS A 87 7.60 -10.99 -3.30
N TYR A 88 6.57 -10.78 -4.11
CA TYR A 88 5.18 -10.76 -3.66
C TYR A 88 4.22 -11.30 -4.72
N GLU A 89 3.00 -11.58 -4.29
CA GLU A 89 1.88 -12.02 -5.14
C GLU A 89 0.68 -11.10 -4.92
N LEU A 90 0.04 -10.69 -6.01
CA LEU A 90 -1.18 -9.89 -6.00
C LEU A 90 -2.40 -10.82 -5.96
N ILE A 91 -3.10 -10.84 -4.82
CA ILE A 91 -4.22 -11.76 -4.55
C ILE A 91 -5.55 -11.16 -4.98
N HIS A 92 -5.84 -9.94 -4.49
CA HIS A 92 -7.07 -9.22 -4.80
C HIS A 92 -6.72 -7.86 -5.39
N VAL A 93 -6.96 -7.73 -6.69
CA VAL A 93 -6.85 -6.49 -7.48
C VAL A 93 -8.04 -6.45 -8.43
N TYR A 94 -8.42 -5.27 -8.90
CA TYR A 94 -9.68 -5.11 -9.61
C TYR A 94 -9.62 -5.45 -11.11
N ASP A 95 -8.48 -5.24 -11.75
CA ASP A 95 -8.27 -5.62 -13.15
C ASP A 95 -6.82 -6.02 -13.44
N ASN A 96 -6.59 -6.44 -14.69
CA ASN A 96 -5.27 -6.85 -15.16
C ASN A 96 -4.34 -5.68 -15.46
N HIS A 97 -4.87 -4.50 -15.84
CA HIS A 97 -4.06 -3.34 -16.15
C HIS A 97 -3.38 -2.79 -14.89
N PHE A 98 -4.14 -2.62 -13.81
CA PHE A 98 -3.66 -2.28 -12.48
C PHE A 98 -2.67 -3.33 -11.94
N ARG A 99 -2.92 -4.63 -12.21
CA ARG A 99 -1.98 -5.70 -11.86
C ARG A 99 -0.64 -5.51 -12.56
N GLU A 100 -0.63 -5.22 -13.85
CA GLU A 100 0.59 -4.97 -14.63
C GLU A 100 1.34 -3.75 -14.11
N ASN A 101 0.63 -2.66 -13.82
CA ASN A 101 1.17 -1.44 -13.23
C ASN A 101 1.81 -1.71 -11.86
N CYS A 102 1.14 -2.47 -10.98
CA CYS A 102 1.72 -2.87 -9.70
C CYS A 102 3.03 -3.65 -9.86
N LEU A 103 3.15 -4.51 -10.87
CA LEU A 103 4.34 -5.33 -11.10
C LEU A 103 5.50 -4.56 -11.74
N SER A 104 5.25 -3.42 -12.38
CA SER A 104 6.25 -2.61 -13.09
C SER A 104 6.66 -1.32 -12.35
N ILE A 105 5.85 -0.87 -11.39
CA ILE A 105 6.06 0.40 -10.68
C ILE A 105 7.33 0.39 -9.82
N ASN A 106 8.05 1.49 -9.81
CA ASN A 106 9.21 1.77 -8.98
C ASN A 106 9.31 3.30 -8.78
N ASP A 107 10.30 3.74 -8.01
CA ASP A 107 10.47 5.18 -7.70
C ASP A 107 10.63 6.06 -8.96
N GLU A 108 11.23 5.55 -10.04
CA GLU A 108 11.48 6.32 -11.27
C GLU A 108 10.22 6.57 -12.11
N ASN A 109 9.22 5.69 -12.04
CA ASN A 109 8.00 5.76 -12.85
C ASN A 109 6.71 5.87 -12.03
N PHE A 110 6.85 6.20 -10.73
CA PHE A 110 5.74 6.22 -9.79
C PHE A 110 4.65 7.20 -10.21
N GLU A 111 5.00 8.45 -10.52
CA GLU A 111 4.05 9.51 -10.85
C GLU A 111 3.22 9.17 -12.10
N ASP A 112 3.87 8.71 -13.17
CA ASP A 112 3.20 8.35 -14.43
C ASP A 112 2.17 7.22 -14.25
N ILE A 113 2.54 6.19 -13.46
CA ILE A 113 1.65 5.05 -13.19
C ILE A 113 0.55 5.44 -12.21
N PHE A 114 0.86 6.27 -11.22
CA PHE A 114 -0.11 6.76 -10.25
C PHE A 114 -1.26 7.49 -10.95
N ASP A 115 -0.95 8.45 -11.82
CA ASP A 115 -1.95 9.22 -12.56
C ASP A 115 -2.86 8.31 -13.40
N THR A 116 -2.27 7.32 -14.08
CA THR A 116 -3.02 6.33 -14.87
C THR A 116 -3.98 5.51 -14.02
N CYS A 117 -3.51 5.03 -12.85
CA CYS A 117 -4.30 4.16 -11.99
C CYS A 117 -5.32 4.92 -11.13
N TYR A 118 -5.10 6.21 -10.89
CA TYR A 118 -5.98 7.04 -10.08
C TYR A 118 -7.37 7.10 -10.71
N ASP A 119 -7.44 7.34 -12.03
CA ASP A 119 -8.69 7.39 -12.80
C ASP A 119 -9.45 6.05 -12.77
N ASP A 120 -8.73 4.92 -12.84
CA ASP A 120 -9.33 3.59 -12.82
C ASP A 120 -9.89 3.20 -11.44
N ALA A 121 -9.22 3.62 -10.37
CA ALA A 121 -9.60 3.28 -8.99
C ALA A 121 -10.98 3.84 -8.59
N PHE A 122 -11.38 4.99 -9.15
CA PHE A 122 -12.71 5.58 -8.93
C PHE A 122 -13.84 4.61 -9.31
N SER A 123 -13.68 3.89 -10.41
CA SER A 123 -14.68 2.95 -10.89
C SER A 123 -14.89 1.77 -9.94
N TYR A 124 -13.85 1.39 -9.19
CA TYR A 124 -13.86 0.20 -8.35
C TYR A 124 -14.33 0.46 -6.91
N PHE A 125 -13.95 1.60 -6.34
CA PHE A 125 -14.26 1.96 -4.95
C PHE A 125 -15.51 2.83 -4.80
N GLY A 126 -15.96 3.52 -5.86
CA GLY A 126 -17.26 4.20 -5.89
C GLY A 126 -17.36 5.52 -5.12
N ASP A 127 -16.33 5.91 -4.37
CA ASP A 127 -16.28 7.16 -3.60
C ASP A 127 -15.23 8.10 -4.21
N LYS A 128 -15.66 9.31 -4.59
CA LYS A 128 -14.75 10.42 -4.92
C LYS A 128 -14.26 10.98 -3.57
N PRO A 129 -12.95 10.98 -3.25
CA PRO A 129 -12.48 11.90 -2.23
C PRO A 129 -12.84 13.30 -2.75
N GLU A 130 -13.57 14.09 -1.98
CA GLU A 130 -13.56 15.52 -2.20
C GLU A 130 -12.08 15.92 -2.04
N HIS A 131 -11.40 16.16 -3.17
CA HIS A 131 -10.20 16.98 -3.13
C HIS A 131 -10.67 18.30 -2.55
N ASP A 132 -10.42 18.49 -1.26
CA ASP A 132 -10.44 19.81 -0.67
C ASP A 132 -9.30 20.57 -1.36
N THR A 133 -9.63 21.15 -2.52
CA THR A 133 -8.78 22.06 -3.29
C THR A 133 -8.57 23.38 -2.54
N ASN A 134 -9.02 23.47 -1.28
CA ASN A 134 -8.78 24.58 -0.38
C ASN A 134 -7.53 24.36 0.47
N ILE A 135 -6.40 24.11 -0.17
CA ILE A 135 -5.13 24.62 0.35
C ILE A 135 -4.74 25.76 -0.58
N SER A 136 -5.23 26.95 -0.26
CA SER A 136 -4.63 28.19 -0.77
C SER A 136 -3.14 28.15 -0.43
N PRO A 137 -2.22 28.33 -1.38
CA PRO A 137 -0.80 28.39 -1.05
C PRO A 137 -0.41 29.71 -0.36
N PHE A 138 -1.37 30.60 -0.10
CA PHE A 138 -1.14 31.84 0.63
C PHE A 138 -2.27 32.12 1.62
N SER A 139 -1.87 32.28 2.88
CA SER A 139 -2.63 32.97 3.93
C SER A 139 -2.81 34.44 3.58
#